data_AF-A0A924BNE5-F1
#
_entry.id   AF-A0A924BNE5-F1
#
_cell.length_a   1.000
_cell.length_b   1.000
_cell.length_c   1.000
_cell.angle_alpha   90.00
_cell.angle_beta   90.00
_cell.angle_gamma   90.00
#
_symmetry.space_group_name_H-M   'P 1'
#
loop_
_entity.id
_entity.type
_entity.pdbx_description
1 polymer ?
#
loop_
_entity_poly.entity_id
_entity_poly.type
_entity_poly.pdbx_seq_one_letter_code
_entity_poly.pdbx_strand_id
1 'polypeptide(L)'
;VFVQWILVFILTIHLFPVNNLRTAYMDLISGRAMAYHKEMNARYEWIDLHKGEDVVLQPLKVMPKSLFMTDIEPGHPEDWKNLCTSDYFYLQSLNLTKPTE
;
A
#
# COMPACT_ATOMS: atom_id res chain seq x y z
N VAL A 1 -41.68 6.40 -8.76
CA VAL A 1 -40.90 6.93 -9.89
C VAL A 1 -40.23 8.27 -9.55
N PHE A 2 -40.96 9.35 -9.26
CA PHE A 2 -40.35 10.67 -8.98
C PHE A 2 -39.33 10.68 -7.81
N VAL A 3 -39.71 10.13 -6.65
CA VAL A 3 -38.82 10.04 -5.48
C VAL A 3 -37.56 9.20 -5.77
N GLN A 4 -37.68 8.15 -6.59
CA GLN A 4 -36.54 7.31 -6.96
C GLN A 4 -35.51 8.09 -7.79
N TRP A 5 -35.96 8.95 -8.71
CA TRP A 5 -35.05 9.79 -9.49
C TRP A 5 -34.37 10.87 -8.64
N ILE A 6 -35.05 11.42 -7.62
CA ILE A 6 -34.43 12.33 -6.65
C ILE A 6 -33.32 11.60 -5.88
N LEU A 7 -33.60 10.39 -5.40
CA LEU A 7 -32.60 9.59 -4.69
C LEU A 7 -31.41 9.25 -5.59
N VAL A 8 -31.64 8.86 -6.85
CA VAL A 8 -30.58 8.62 -7.84
C VAL A 8 -29.75 9.89 -8.06
N PHE A 9 -30.39 11.05 -8.23
CA PHE A 9 -29.71 12.33 -8.44
C PHE A 9 -28.85 12.75 -7.24
N ILE A 10 -29.37 12.60 -6.02
CA ILE A 10 -28.60 12.85 -4.79
C ILE A 10 -27.40 11.91 -4.73
N LEU A 11 -27.60 10.63 -5.07
CA LEU A 11 -26.54 9.62 -5.05
C LEU A 11 -25.45 9.93 -6.08
N THR A 12 -25.81 10.31 -7.32
CA THR A 12 -24.82 10.71 -8.33
C THR A 12 -24.04 11.95 -7.92
N ILE A 13 -24.69 12.99 -7.37
CA ILE A 13 -23.98 14.20 -6.90
C ILE A 13 -22.92 13.88 -5.84
N HIS A 14 -23.15 12.90 -4.96
CA HIS A 14 -22.17 12.54 -3.93
C HIS A 14 -21.07 11.61 -4.45
N LEU A 15 -21.37 10.79 -5.47
CA LEU A 15 -20.43 9.83 -6.04
C LEU A 15 -19.55 10.38 -7.16
N PHE A 16 -20.00 11.41 -7.87
CA PHE A 16 -19.26 12.01 -8.99
C PHE A 16 -17.97 12.75 -8.59
N PRO A 17 -17.95 13.53 -7.49
CA PRO A 17 -16.74 14.20 -6.99
C PRO A 17 -15.65 13.20 -6.61
N VAL A 18 -14.40 13.69 -6.55
CA VAL A 18 -13.29 12.89 -6.02
C VAL A 18 -13.52 12.65 -4.53
N ASN A 19 -13.72 11.40 -4.15
CA ASN A 19 -13.88 10.96 -2.76
C ASN A 19 -13.15 9.61 -2.55
N ASN A 20 -13.14 9.12 -1.31
CA ASN A 20 -12.45 7.88 -0.95
C ASN A 20 -13.03 6.66 -1.68
N LEU A 21 -14.34 6.62 -1.90
CA LEU A 21 -15.00 5.51 -2.61
C LEU A 21 -14.58 5.47 -4.07
N ARG A 22 -14.61 6.63 -4.77
CA ARG A 22 -14.13 6.74 -6.15
C ARG A 22 -12.65 6.39 -6.25
N THR A 23 -11.82 6.83 -5.30
CA THR A 23 -10.39 6.51 -5.29
C THR A 23 -10.14 5.01 -5.12
N ALA A 24 -10.79 4.36 -4.15
CA ALA A 24 -10.69 2.92 -3.93
C ALA A 24 -11.15 2.11 -5.16
N TYR A 25 -12.30 2.49 -5.75
CA TYR A 25 -12.75 1.88 -6.99
C TYR A 25 -11.71 2.04 -8.10
N MET A 26 -11.23 3.26 -8.34
CA MET A 26 -10.23 3.53 -9.37
C MET A 26 -8.92 2.78 -9.14
N ASP A 27 -8.50 2.52 -7.90
CA ASP A 27 -7.32 1.69 -7.59
C ASP A 27 -7.55 0.22 -7.97
N LEU A 28 -8.78 -0.30 -7.82
CA LEU A 28 -9.17 -1.65 -8.25
C LEU A 28 -9.23 -1.75 -9.78
N ILE A 29 -10.00 -0.89 -10.46
CA ILE A 29 -10.21 -0.99 -11.92
C ILE A 29 -8.94 -0.70 -12.70
N SER A 30 -8.06 0.18 -12.19
CA SER A 30 -6.79 0.47 -12.85
C SER A 30 -5.74 -0.64 -12.62
N GLY A 31 -6.04 -1.67 -11.84
CA GLY A 31 -5.10 -2.73 -11.48
C GLY A 31 -3.99 -2.30 -10.49
N ARG A 32 -4.03 -1.09 -9.94
CA ARG A 32 -3.01 -0.60 -8.99
C ARG A 32 -3.03 -1.40 -7.69
N ALA A 33 -4.22 -1.75 -7.20
CA ALA A 33 -4.37 -2.61 -6.03
C ALA A 33 -3.78 -4.02 -6.26
N MET A 34 -3.98 -4.58 -7.47
CA MET A 34 -3.42 -5.88 -7.84
C MET A 34 -1.88 -5.83 -7.93
N ALA A 35 -1.33 -4.79 -8.54
CA ALA A 35 0.12 -4.60 -8.63
C ALA A 35 0.77 -4.48 -7.24
N TYR A 36 0.20 -3.64 -6.37
CA TYR A 36 0.63 -3.52 -4.97
C TYR A 36 0.56 -4.85 -4.22
N HIS A 37 -0.56 -5.58 -4.35
CA HIS A 37 -0.72 -6.89 -3.72
C HIS A 37 0.37 -7.87 -4.15
N LYS A 38 0.68 -7.91 -5.45
CA LYS A 38 1.75 -8.76 -5.98
C LYS A 38 3.13 -8.38 -5.43
N GLU A 39 3.45 -7.08 -5.40
CA GLU A 39 4.72 -6.59 -4.87
C GLU A 39 4.86 -6.88 -3.37
N MET A 40 3.79 -6.68 -2.60
CA MET A 40 3.81 -6.92 -1.17
C MET A 40 3.93 -8.41 -0.83
N ASN A 41 3.20 -9.30 -1.54
CA ASN A 41 3.35 -10.73 -1.33
C ASN A 41 4.76 -11.22 -1.66
N ALA A 42 5.34 -10.77 -2.78
CA ALA A 42 6.71 -11.12 -3.14
C ALA A 42 7.71 -10.65 -2.08
N ARG A 43 7.48 -9.47 -1.49
CA ARG A 43 8.25 -8.96 -0.36
C ARG A 43 8.09 -9.83 0.89
N TYR A 44 6.88 -10.25 1.24
CA TYR A 44 6.64 -11.13 2.39
C TYR A 44 7.30 -12.50 2.19
N GLU A 45 7.20 -13.09 1.00
CA GLU A 45 7.90 -14.33 0.65
C GLU A 45 9.42 -14.18 0.82
N TRP A 46 9.98 -13.06 0.36
CA TRP A 46 11.40 -12.76 0.55
C TRP A 46 11.77 -12.64 2.04
N ILE A 47 11.00 -11.89 2.81
CA ILE A 47 11.22 -11.72 4.26
C ILE A 47 11.18 -13.07 4.99
N ASP A 48 10.18 -13.91 4.69
CA ASP A 48 9.99 -15.19 5.36
C ASP A 48 11.16 -16.16 5.14
N LEU A 49 11.85 -16.04 4.00
CA LEU A 49 13.02 -16.85 3.67
C LEU A 49 14.31 -16.41 4.38
N HIS A 50 14.38 -15.18 4.91
CA HIS A 50 15.58 -14.57 5.47
C HIS A 50 15.43 -14.21 6.97
N LYS A 51 14.64 -14.98 7.71
CA LYS A 51 14.45 -14.79 9.15
C LYS A 51 15.77 -14.89 9.91
N GLY A 52 15.99 -13.97 10.85
CA GLY A 52 17.23 -13.88 11.63
C GLY A 52 18.39 -13.23 10.89
N GLU A 53 18.19 -12.72 9.68
CA GLU A 53 19.23 -12.05 8.88
C GLU A 53 19.02 -10.53 8.81
N ASP A 54 20.05 -9.82 8.33
CA ASP A 54 19.95 -8.42 7.92
C ASP A 54 19.35 -8.35 6.51
N VAL A 55 18.14 -7.82 6.37
CA VAL A 55 17.38 -7.86 5.12
C VAL A 55 17.35 -6.47 4.47
N VAL A 56 17.63 -6.44 3.16
CA VAL A 56 17.47 -5.25 2.32
C VAL A 56 16.33 -5.48 1.34
N LEU A 57 15.31 -4.62 1.39
CA LEU A 57 14.12 -4.69 0.54
C LEU A 57 14.17 -3.68 -0.60
N GLN A 58 13.58 -4.04 -1.74
CA GLN A 58 13.32 -3.09 -2.82
C GLN A 58 12.09 -2.23 -2.51
N PRO A 59 12.07 -0.94 -2.88
CA PRO A 59 10.91 -0.06 -2.70
C PRO A 59 9.71 -0.55 -3.51
N LEU A 60 8.51 -0.37 -2.94
CA LEU A 60 7.26 -0.61 -3.66
C LEU A 60 7.13 0.42 -4.79
N LYS A 61 6.83 -0.05 -6.00
CA LYS A 61 6.68 0.81 -7.18
C LYS A 61 5.28 1.41 -7.24
N VAL A 62 4.28 0.69 -6.73
CA VAL A 62 2.89 1.11 -6.78
C VAL A 62 2.36 1.23 -5.36
N MET A 63 2.03 2.45 -4.91
CA MET A 63 1.27 2.66 -3.68
C MET A 63 -0.14 3.17 -4.03
N PRO A 64 -1.20 2.34 -3.86
CA PRO A 64 -2.57 2.73 -4.12
C PRO A 64 -2.98 3.89 -3.20
N LYS A 65 -3.59 4.94 -3.75
CA LYS A 65 -3.98 6.14 -2.97
C LYS A 65 -5.03 5.84 -1.91
N SER A 66 -5.81 4.77 -2.10
CA SER A 66 -6.81 4.31 -1.14
C SER A 66 -6.19 3.67 0.12
N LEU A 67 -4.97 3.18 0.02
CA LEU A 67 -4.19 2.69 1.16
C LEU A 67 -3.34 3.87 1.62
N PHE A 68 -3.85 4.64 2.59
CA PHE A 68 -3.10 5.73 3.23
C PHE A 68 -1.93 5.17 4.05
N MET A 69 -0.89 4.69 3.37
CA MET A 69 0.22 3.97 3.96
C MET A 69 1.55 4.49 3.40
N THR A 70 2.52 4.69 4.28
CA THR A 70 3.91 4.94 3.90
C THR A 70 4.71 3.65 4.03
N ASP A 71 5.64 3.40 3.11
CA ASP A 71 6.58 2.27 3.21
C ASP A 71 7.59 2.48 4.36
N ILE A 72 8.41 1.47 4.63
CA ILE A 72 9.58 1.56 5.51
C ILE A 72 10.54 2.67 5.04
N GLU A 73 11.28 3.25 5.98
CA GLU A 73 12.13 4.42 5.72
C GLU A 73 13.51 4.00 5.18
N PRO A 74 13.93 4.48 3.99
CA PRO A 74 15.22 4.13 3.40
C PRO A 74 16.39 4.77 4.15
N GLY A 75 17.41 3.97 4.46
CA GLY A 75 18.63 4.46 5.11
C GLY A 75 18.50 4.77 6.60
N HIS A 76 17.33 4.50 7.20
CA HIS A 76 17.02 4.76 8.60
C HIS A 76 16.54 3.48 9.30
N PRO A 77 17.42 2.49 9.56
CA PRO A 77 17.05 1.24 10.24
C PRO A 77 16.45 1.47 11.65
N GLU A 78 16.76 2.61 12.27
CA GLU A 78 16.22 3.06 13.55
C GLU A 78 14.81 3.67 13.47
N ASP A 79 14.27 3.90 12.27
CA ASP A 79 12.91 4.39 12.10
C ASP A 79 11.91 3.37 12.67
N TRP A 80 10.88 3.88 13.34
CA TRP A 80 9.91 3.04 14.05
C TRP A 80 9.19 2.06 13.11
N LYS A 81 8.97 2.39 11.83
CA LYS A 81 8.36 1.47 10.85
C LYS A 81 9.29 0.30 10.57
N ASN A 82 10.59 0.57 10.43
CA ASN A 82 11.61 -0.43 10.15
C ASN A 82 11.78 -1.36 11.35
N LEU A 83 11.87 -0.80 12.56
CA LEU A 83 11.94 -1.55 13.81
C LEU A 83 10.71 -2.44 14.01
N CYS A 84 9.50 -1.87 13.90
CA CYS A 84 8.27 -2.65 14.04
C CYS A 84 8.16 -3.78 13.01
N THR A 85 8.61 -3.53 11.77
CA THR A 85 8.59 -4.56 10.72
C THR A 85 9.65 -5.64 10.99
N SER A 86 10.86 -5.25 11.38
CA SER A 86 11.95 -6.17 11.76
C SER A 86 11.52 -7.07 12.90
N ASP A 87 10.94 -6.49 13.95
CA ASP A 87 10.46 -7.21 15.13
C ASP A 87 9.31 -8.16 14.78
N TYR A 88 8.33 -7.70 14.00
CA TYR A 88 7.19 -8.52 13.59
C TYR A 88 7.62 -9.75 12.78
N PHE A 89 8.63 -9.59 11.92
CA PHE A 89 9.11 -10.66 11.05
C PHE A 89 10.34 -11.42 11.59
N TYR A 90 10.81 -11.10 12.80
CA TYR A 90 11.99 -11.71 13.42
C TYR A 90 13.27 -11.56 12.57
N LEU A 91 13.52 -10.35 12.07
CA LEU A 91 14.73 -9.99 11.33
C LEU A 91 15.76 -9.35 12.26
N GLN A 92 17.04 -9.45 11.90
CA GLN A 92 18.11 -8.81 12.67
C GLN A 92 18.17 -7.29 12.41
N SER A 93 18.02 -6.90 11.16
CA SER A 93 17.79 -5.50 10.78
C SER A 93 17.06 -5.42 9.43
N LEU A 94 16.44 -4.26 9.17
CA LEU A 94 15.67 -4.02 7.96
C LEU A 94 16.06 -2.68 7.33
N ASN A 95 16.41 -2.71 6.05
CA ASN A 95 16.69 -1.50 5.28
C ASN A 95 16.00 -1.53 3.92
N LEU A 96 15.79 -0.36 3.32
CA LEU A 96 15.23 -0.21 1.98
C LEU A 96 16.32 0.29 1.03
N THR A 97 16.45 -0.34 -0.15
CA THR A 97 17.31 0.21 -1.20
C THR A 97 16.77 1.58 -1.63
N LYS A 98 17.66 2.51 -1.98
CA LYS A 98 17.24 3.78 -2.58
C LYS A 98 16.40 3.51 -3.84
N PRO A 99 15.32 4.27 -4.10
CA PRO A 99 14.59 4.17 -5.36
C PRO A 99 15.56 4.37 -6.53
N THR A 100 15.52 3.45 -7.49
CA THR A 100 16.15 3.67 -8.79
C THR A 100 15.35 4.77 -9.50
N GLU A 101 16.00 5.92 -9.75
CA GLU A 101 15.45 7.02 -10.56
C GLU A 101 15.11 6.59 -11.99
#